data_AF-A0A830CF68-F1
#
_entry.id   AF-A0A830CF68-F1
#
_cell.length_a   1.000
_cell.length_b   1.000
_cell.length_c   1.000
_cell.angle_alpha   90.00
_cell.angle_beta   90.00
_cell.angle_gamma   90.00
#
_symmetry.space_group_name_H-M   'P 1'
#
loop_
_entity.id
_entity.type
_entity.pdbx_description
1 polymer ?
#
loop_
_entity_poly.entity_id
_entity_poly.type
_entity_poly.pdbx_seq_one_letter_code
_entity_poly.pdbx_strand_id
1 'polypeptide(L)'
;MGQGPCWDRSVDPPDACIYAEIRTRIPETISWDYNFEPAGSTPLSFTVKSAALKEAIDDLEWPGSSIQIKLQPSPPSVIFRGEGHGDLQIDFNYYANTDLLIAFSCDRQVSHRYKYKFLRATTSNIPSSVIRDNRGSKLTIGRGGMLKIQHLVSVAKPSVPHSHVDSGGYQQPSRIAYIEFFVMPEVEEYAVNGS
;
A
#
# COMPACT_ATOMS: atom_id res chain seq x y z
N MET A 1 56.71 -8.64 -10.48
CA MET A 1 55.27 -8.81 -10.77
C MET A 1 54.77 -9.98 -9.96
N GLY A 2 54.22 -9.74 -8.77
CA GLY A 2 53.64 -10.78 -7.90
C GLY A 2 52.13 -10.74 -8.01
N GLN A 3 51.51 -11.85 -8.40
CA GLN A 3 50.06 -12.01 -8.44
C GLN A 3 49.55 -12.12 -6.98
N GLY A 4 48.64 -11.22 -6.60
CA GLY A 4 47.94 -11.27 -5.32
C GLY A 4 46.89 -12.39 -5.29
N PRO A 5 46.44 -12.82 -4.10
CA PRO A 5 45.47 -13.90 -3.99
C PRO A 5 44.10 -13.45 -4.48
N CYS A 6 43.56 -14.19 -5.45
CA CYS A 6 42.18 -14.09 -5.89
C CYS A 6 41.30 -14.66 -4.78
N TRP A 7 40.54 -13.81 -4.10
CA TRP A 7 39.50 -14.25 -3.18
C TRP A 7 38.32 -14.71 -4.03
N ASP A 8 38.28 -16.00 -4.36
CA ASP A 8 37.12 -16.60 -4.98
C ASP A 8 35.98 -16.59 -3.97
N ARG A 9 34.91 -15.84 -4.29
CA ARG A 9 33.75 -15.68 -3.43
C ARG A 9 32.87 -16.91 -3.66
N SER A 10 33.21 -18.01 -2.99
CA SER A 10 32.47 -19.28 -3.05
C SER A 10 30.98 -19.03 -2.86
N VAL A 11 30.20 -19.26 -3.91
CA VAL A 11 28.73 -19.24 -3.86
C VAL A 11 28.28 -20.55 -3.25
N ASP A 12 27.45 -20.49 -2.21
CA ASP A 12 26.90 -21.70 -1.57
C ASP A 12 26.17 -22.57 -2.60
N PRO A 13 26.34 -23.90 -2.54
CA PRO A 13 25.68 -24.80 -3.48
C PRO A 13 24.14 -24.70 -3.36
N PRO A 14 23.40 -24.99 -4.44
CA PRO A 14 21.95 -24.82 -4.50
C PRO A 14 21.17 -25.64 -3.46
N ASP A 15 21.79 -26.67 -2.88
CA ASP A 15 21.22 -27.54 -1.83
C ASP A 15 21.80 -27.24 -0.43
N ALA A 16 22.44 -26.10 -0.23
CA ALA A 16 22.93 -25.70 1.09
C ALA A 16 21.74 -25.47 2.04
N CYS A 17 21.58 -26.36 3.02
CA CYS A 17 20.65 -26.13 4.12
C CYS A 17 21.20 -25.04 5.05
N ILE A 18 20.60 -23.86 4.99
CA ILE A 18 20.92 -22.76 5.89
C ILE A 18 20.11 -22.94 7.18
N TYR A 19 20.78 -23.33 8.25
CA TYR A 19 20.20 -23.33 9.59
C TYR A 19 20.29 -21.93 10.19
N ALA A 20 19.16 -21.40 10.64
CA ALA A 20 19.10 -20.14 11.36
C ALA A 20 18.30 -20.32 12.65
N GLU A 21 18.92 -20.03 13.79
CA GLU A 21 18.23 -19.93 15.09
C GLU A 21 17.87 -18.47 15.34
N ILE A 22 16.58 -18.16 15.37
CA ILE A 22 16.08 -16.82 15.70
C ILE A 22 15.48 -16.84 17.10
N ARG A 23 16.10 -16.13 18.04
CA ARG A 23 15.61 -16.03 19.41
C ARG A 23 14.37 -15.14 19.46
N THR A 24 13.29 -15.64 20.03
CA THR A 24 12.03 -14.90 20.22
C THR A 24 12.05 -14.10 21.52
N ARG A 25 11.32 -12.97 21.53
CA ARG A 25 11.01 -12.21 22.75
C ARG A 25 9.51 -12.18 22.96
N ILE A 26 9.08 -12.14 24.22
CA ILE A 26 7.69 -11.85 24.56
C ILE A 26 7.42 -10.40 24.15
N PRO A 27 6.42 -10.11 23.31
CA PRO A 27 6.07 -8.73 22.97
C PRO A 27 5.76 -7.92 24.23
N GLU A 28 6.46 -6.81 24.41
CA GLU A 28 6.24 -5.90 25.55
C GLU A 28 4.94 -5.10 25.39
N THR A 29 4.42 -5.02 24.16
CA THR A 29 3.16 -4.37 23.83
C THR A 29 2.20 -5.38 23.22
N ILE A 30 0.95 -5.31 23.66
CA ILE A 30 -0.15 -6.03 23.02
C ILE A 30 -0.40 -5.34 21.67
N SER A 31 -0.58 -6.14 20.61
CA SER A 31 -1.01 -5.61 19.31
C SER A 31 -2.29 -4.81 19.52
N TRP A 32 -2.30 -3.55 19.08
CA TRP A 32 -3.56 -2.82 19.00
C TRP A 32 -4.43 -3.51 17.96
N ASP A 33 -5.44 -4.25 18.44
CA ASP A 33 -6.50 -4.77 17.59
C ASP A 33 -7.37 -3.58 17.17
N TYR A 34 -6.93 -2.86 16.13
CA TYR A 34 -7.72 -1.82 15.53
C TYR A 34 -8.95 -2.46 14.90
N ASN A 35 -10.08 -2.37 15.60
CA ASN A 35 -11.35 -2.82 15.08
C ASN A 35 -11.81 -1.86 13.96
N PHE A 36 -11.60 -2.28 12.70
CA PHE A 36 -11.99 -1.49 11.54
C PHE A 36 -13.50 -1.57 11.32
N GLU A 37 -14.21 -0.56 11.82
CA GLU A 37 -15.65 -0.45 11.66
C GLU A 37 -16.00 0.26 10.35
N PRO A 38 -16.92 -0.27 9.52
CA PRO A 38 -17.42 0.42 8.34
C PRO A 38 -18.04 1.79 8.66
N ALA A 39 -17.85 2.76 7.76
CA ALA A 39 -18.41 4.11 7.89
C ALA A 39 -19.89 4.17 7.42
N GLY A 40 -20.76 3.37 8.04
CA GLY A 40 -22.18 3.24 7.66
C GLY A 40 -22.49 2.00 6.84
N SER A 41 -23.67 1.96 6.19
CA SER A 41 -24.13 0.82 5.40
C SER A 41 -23.43 0.70 4.06
N THR A 42 -23.12 1.83 3.42
CA THR A 42 -22.43 1.86 2.13
C THR A 42 -20.92 1.92 2.34
N PRO A 43 -20.13 1.05 1.69
CA PRO A 43 -18.68 1.11 1.79
C PRO A 43 -18.17 2.42 1.19
N LEU A 44 -17.37 3.17 1.96
CA LEU A 44 -16.56 4.28 1.45
C LEU A 44 -15.23 3.70 0.98
N SER A 45 -15.16 3.27 -0.28
CA SER A 45 -13.97 2.59 -0.78
C SER A 45 -13.71 2.85 -2.25
N PHE A 46 -12.45 2.77 -2.63
CA PHE A 46 -12.02 2.85 -4.00
C PHE A 46 -10.81 1.96 -4.24
N THR A 47 -10.60 1.54 -5.48
CA THR A 47 -9.45 0.72 -5.88
C THR A 47 -8.72 1.43 -6.99
N VAL A 48 -7.41 1.63 -6.81
CA VAL A 48 -6.55 2.28 -7.80
C VAL A 48 -5.37 1.39 -8.16
N LYS A 49 -4.76 1.61 -9.32
CA LYS A 49 -3.45 1.02 -9.63
C LYS A 49 -2.44 1.41 -8.55
N SER A 50 -1.69 0.44 -8.03
CA SER A 50 -0.75 0.68 -6.93
C SER A 50 0.37 1.65 -7.31
N ALA A 51 0.82 1.63 -8.57
CA ALA A 51 1.78 2.60 -9.09
C ALA A 51 1.23 4.04 -9.04
N ALA A 52 -0.01 4.25 -9.48
CA ALA A 52 -0.65 5.56 -9.46
C ALA A 52 -0.91 6.07 -8.03
N LEU A 53 -1.25 5.19 -7.10
CA LEU A 53 -1.34 5.54 -5.68
C LEU A 53 0.02 6.01 -5.13
N LYS A 54 1.09 5.27 -5.45
CA LYS A 54 2.43 5.61 -4.99
C LYS A 54 2.88 6.95 -5.55
N GLU A 55 2.75 7.15 -6.86
CA GLU A 55 3.07 8.39 -7.55
C GLU A 55 2.29 9.57 -6.95
N ALA A 56 0.97 9.44 -6.78
CA ALA A 56 0.16 10.52 -6.20
C ALA A 56 0.57 10.87 -4.75
N ILE A 57 0.99 9.89 -3.94
CA ILE A 57 1.50 10.18 -2.60
C ILE A 57 2.87 10.86 -2.66
N ASP A 58 3.77 10.38 -3.51
CA ASP A 58 5.13 10.91 -3.66
C ASP A 58 5.11 12.35 -4.22
N ASP A 59 4.24 12.65 -5.18
CA ASP A 59 4.09 14.01 -5.76
C ASP A 59 3.56 15.03 -4.74
N LEU A 60 2.89 14.57 -3.70
CA LEU A 60 2.36 15.39 -2.60
C LEU A 60 3.32 15.47 -1.40
N GLU A 61 4.59 15.09 -1.57
CA GLU A 61 5.63 15.20 -0.55
C GLU A 61 5.92 16.67 -0.21
N TRP A 62 5.41 17.11 0.94
CA TRP A 62 5.83 18.36 1.58
C TRP A 62 6.32 18.09 3.01
N PRO A 63 7.41 18.73 3.48
CA PRO A 63 7.91 18.52 4.84
C PRO A 63 6.85 18.82 5.90
N GLY A 64 6.53 17.84 6.75
CA GLY A 64 5.57 18.00 7.85
C GLY A 64 4.11 18.11 7.43
N SER A 65 3.77 17.87 6.16
CA SER A 65 2.42 18.05 5.64
C SER A 65 1.50 16.85 5.85
N SER A 66 0.24 17.10 5.53
CA SER A 66 -0.81 16.11 5.45
C SER A 66 -1.46 16.15 4.08
N ILE A 67 -1.89 14.98 3.63
CA ILE A 67 -2.64 14.83 2.40
C ILE A 67 -4.12 14.69 2.79
N GLN A 68 -4.94 15.56 2.22
CA GLN A 68 -6.38 15.43 2.24
C GLN A 68 -6.81 14.43 1.17
N ILE A 69 -7.58 13.41 1.55
CA ILE A 69 -8.22 12.48 0.64
C ILE A 69 -9.73 12.74 0.70
N LYS A 70 -10.30 13.10 -0.44
CA LYS A 70 -11.72 13.39 -0.60
C LYS A 70 -12.35 12.41 -1.58
N LEU A 71 -13.46 11.79 -1.18
CA LEU A 71 -14.31 10.99 -2.07
C LEU A 71 -15.55 11.82 -2.40
N GLN A 72 -15.86 11.95 -3.69
CA GLN A 72 -17.02 12.67 -4.18
C GLN A 72 -17.92 11.70 -4.97
N PRO A 73 -19.21 11.55 -4.64
CA PRO A 73 -20.10 10.61 -5.33
C PRO A 73 -20.66 11.16 -6.64
N SER A 74 -20.71 12.49 -6.82
CA SER A 74 -21.26 13.14 -8.01
C SER A 74 -20.47 14.40 -8.40
N PRO A 75 -19.75 14.40 -9.54
CA PRO A 75 -19.37 13.20 -10.30
C PRO A 75 -18.50 12.25 -9.43
N PRO A 76 -18.51 10.93 -9.67
CA PRO A 76 -17.70 9.98 -8.92
C PRO A 76 -16.20 10.24 -9.12
N SER A 77 -15.52 10.67 -8.06
CA SER A 77 -14.08 10.95 -8.10
C SER A 77 -13.41 10.79 -6.74
N VAL A 78 -12.10 10.58 -6.79
CA VAL A 78 -11.20 10.60 -5.63
C VAL A 78 -10.19 11.71 -5.84
N ILE A 79 -10.03 12.56 -4.84
CA ILE A 79 -9.16 13.73 -4.89
C ILE A 79 -8.11 13.59 -3.79
N PHE A 80 -6.84 13.73 -4.16
CA PHE A 80 -5.73 13.85 -3.24
C PHE A 80 -5.23 15.29 -3.29
N ARG A 81 -5.19 15.98 -2.15
CA ARG A 81 -4.77 17.37 -2.07
C ARG A 81 -3.73 17.55 -0.98
N GLY A 82 -2.61 18.16 -1.31
CA GLY A 82 -1.53 18.48 -0.37
C GLY A 82 -1.39 19.99 -0.25
N GLU A 83 -1.50 20.50 0.97
CA GLU A 83 -1.30 21.91 1.30
C GLU A 83 0.01 22.05 2.09
N GLY A 84 0.92 22.90 1.60
CA GLY A 84 2.24 23.13 2.18
C GLY A 84 2.81 24.47 1.72
N HIS A 85 3.90 24.44 0.94
CA HIS A 85 4.43 25.64 0.28
C HIS A 85 3.62 26.07 -0.96
N GLY A 86 2.67 25.24 -1.38
CA GLY A 86 1.69 25.49 -2.42
C GLY A 86 0.47 24.62 -2.22
N ASP A 87 -0.40 24.58 -3.23
CA ASP A 87 -1.59 23.74 -3.27
C ASP A 87 -1.50 22.85 -4.51
N LEU A 88 -1.32 21.54 -4.29
CA LEU A 88 -1.33 20.54 -5.36
C LEU A 88 -2.51 19.61 -5.16
N GLN A 89 -3.26 19.39 -6.24
CA GLN A 89 -4.42 18.51 -6.27
C GLN A 89 -4.28 17.51 -7.41
N ILE A 90 -4.56 16.24 -7.10
CA ILE A 90 -4.55 15.12 -8.04
C ILE A 90 -5.95 14.51 -8.04
N ASP A 91 -6.60 14.50 -9.21
CA ASP A 91 -7.98 14.05 -9.38
C ASP A 91 -8.02 12.71 -10.14
N PHE A 92 -8.59 11.70 -9.50
CA PHE A 92 -8.95 10.43 -10.12
C PHE A 92 -10.46 10.43 -10.43
N ASN A 93 -10.81 10.75 -11.67
CA ASN A 93 -12.19 10.73 -12.13
C ASN A 93 -12.59 9.31 -12.58
N TYR A 94 -13.67 8.76 -12.03
CA TYR A 94 -14.07 7.36 -12.29
C TYR A 94 -14.34 7.07 -13.77
N TYR A 95 -15.02 7.98 -14.47
CA TYR A 95 -15.39 7.79 -15.87
C TYR A 95 -14.28 8.14 -16.86
N ALA A 96 -13.31 8.98 -16.47
CA ALA A 96 -12.24 9.42 -17.37
C ALA A 96 -10.93 8.62 -17.17
N ASN A 97 -10.73 8.04 -15.99
CA ASN A 97 -9.50 7.36 -15.60
C ASN A 97 -9.78 5.92 -15.16
N THR A 98 -10.61 5.17 -15.89
CA THR A 98 -10.98 3.77 -15.56
C THR A 98 -9.77 2.85 -15.44
N ASP A 99 -8.68 3.17 -16.15
CA ASP A 99 -7.41 2.44 -16.06
C ASP A 99 -6.67 2.70 -14.75
N LEU A 100 -6.91 3.82 -14.08
CA LEU A 100 -6.26 4.20 -12.82
C LEU A 100 -7.18 3.92 -11.64
N LEU A 101 -8.45 4.32 -11.71
CA LEU A 101 -9.50 4.12 -10.71
C LEU A 101 -10.41 2.96 -11.14
N ILE A 102 -10.04 1.75 -10.69
CA ILE A 102 -10.60 0.47 -11.12
C ILE A 102 -11.99 0.22 -10.52
N ALA A 103 -12.22 0.67 -9.29
CA ALA A 103 -13.50 0.52 -8.61
C ALA A 103 -13.75 1.71 -7.69
N PHE A 104 -15.01 2.11 -7.54
CA PHE A 104 -15.41 3.21 -6.68
C PHE A 104 -16.77 2.89 -6.04
N SER A 105 -16.86 3.09 -4.73
CA SER A 105 -18.08 2.94 -3.93
C SER A 105 -18.11 4.08 -2.93
N CYS A 106 -19.07 4.98 -3.09
CA CYS A 106 -19.27 6.13 -2.22
C CYS A 106 -20.67 6.68 -2.49
N ASP A 107 -21.47 6.88 -1.45
CA ASP A 107 -22.81 7.47 -1.54
C ASP A 107 -22.87 8.90 -0.97
N ARG A 108 -21.83 9.33 -0.27
CA ARG A 108 -21.75 10.64 0.39
C ARG A 108 -20.36 11.24 0.26
N GLN A 109 -20.29 12.56 0.14
CA GLN A 109 -18.99 13.23 0.14
C GLN A 109 -18.31 13.08 1.51
N VAL A 110 -17.04 12.64 1.50
CA VAL A 110 -16.19 12.60 2.69
C VAL A 110 -14.82 13.20 2.39
N SER A 111 -14.19 13.77 3.41
CA SER A 111 -12.86 14.37 3.31
C SER A 111 -12.13 14.18 4.63
N HIS A 112 -10.94 13.57 4.58
CA HIS A 112 -10.09 13.34 5.77
C HIS A 112 -8.64 13.67 5.43
N ARG A 113 -7.89 14.14 6.43
CA ARG A 113 -6.47 14.45 6.31
C ARG A 113 -5.64 13.37 6.98
N TYR A 114 -4.54 12.97 6.35
CA TYR A 114 -3.62 11.99 6.89
C TYR A 114 -2.18 12.51 6.77
N LYS A 115 -1.36 12.27 7.80
CA LYS A 115 0.05 12.69 7.77
C LYS A 115 0.77 11.99 6.63
N TYR A 116 1.46 12.78 5.80
CA TYR A 116 2.19 12.30 4.61
C TYR A 116 3.10 11.11 4.95
N LYS A 117 3.88 11.21 6.04
CA LYS A 117 4.84 10.16 6.44
C LYS A 117 4.19 8.78 6.65
N PHE A 118 2.94 8.73 7.13
CA PHE A 118 2.25 7.47 7.36
C PHE A 118 1.67 6.90 6.07
N LEU A 119 1.13 7.76 5.19
CA LEU A 119 0.72 7.35 3.86
C LEU A 119 1.90 6.83 3.03
N ARG A 120 3.03 7.55 3.04
CA ARG A 120 4.27 7.15 2.36
C ARG A 120 4.77 5.77 2.82
N ALA A 121 4.67 5.47 4.11
CA ALA A 121 5.08 4.17 4.66
C ALA A 121 4.25 2.99 4.11
N THR A 122 3.01 3.24 3.67
CA THR A 122 2.13 2.21 3.08
C THR A 122 2.56 1.82 1.66
N THR A 123 3.21 2.73 0.93
CA THR A 123 3.63 2.49 -0.47
C THR A 123 5.13 2.24 -0.63
N SER A 124 5.96 2.73 0.30
CA SER A 124 7.44 2.66 0.18
C SER A 124 8.05 1.32 0.61
N ASN A 125 7.39 0.57 1.48
CA ASN A 125 7.91 -0.70 2.00
C ASN A 125 7.52 -1.92 1.15
N ILE A 126 6.84 -1.70 0.03
CA ILE A 126 6.40 -2.77 -0.88
C ILE A 126 7.44 -2.92 -1.98
N PRO A 127 8.01 -4.11 -2.21
CA PRO A 127 8.99 -4.31 -3.28
C PRO A 127 8.46 -3.84 -4.63
N SER A 128 9.29 -3.17 -5.44
CA SER A 128 8.86 -2.60 -6.73
C SER A 128 8.32 -3.66 -7.70
N SER A 129 8.80 -4.91 -7.62
CA SER A 129 8.25 -6.05 -8.36
C SER A 129 6.79 -6.34 -7.97
N VAL A 130 6.46 -6.20 -6.70
CA VAL A 130 5.12 -6.35 -6.15
C VAL A 130 4.20 -5.19 -6.52
N ILE A 131 4.75 -3.97 -6.70
CA ILE A 131 3.99 -2.80 -7.20
C ILE A 131 3.72 -2.92 -8.71
N ARG A 132 4.69 -3.41 -9.48
CA ARG A 132 4.59 -3.56 -10.94
C ARG A 132 3.60 -4.66 -11.34
N ASP A 133 3.61 -5.78 -10.61
CA ASP A 133 2.74 -6.92 -10.89
C ASP A 133 1.45 -6.89 -10.03
N ASN A 134 1.19 -5.77 -9.33
CA ASN A 134 0.04 -5.59 -8.44
C ASN A 134 -1.27 -5.48 -9.21
N ARG A 135 -2.34 -6.11 -8.68
CA ARG A 135 -3.69 -6.01 -9.26
C ARG A 135 -4.48 -4.78 -8.81
N GLY A 136 -3.94 -3.99 -7.89
CA GLY A 136 -4.52 -2.75 -7.38
C GLY A 136 -4.40 -2.62 -5.87
N SER A 137 -4.44 -1.38 -5.41
CA SER A 137 -4.56 -1.03 -4.00
C SER A 137 -6.01 -0.63 -3.71
N LYS A 138 -6.66 -1.33 -2.78
CA LYS A 138 -7.99 -0.96 -2.30
C LYS A 138 -7.86 -0.10 -1.05
N LEU A 139 -8.48 1.07 -1.07
CA LEU A 139 -8.56 1.99 0.06
C LEU A 139 -9.99 2.00 0.57
N THR A 140 -10.16 1.92 1.89
CA THR A 140 -11.46 1.95 2.56
C THR A 140 -11.40 2.91 3.73
N ILE A 141 -12.36 3.83 3.81
CA ILE A 141 -12.50 4.79 4.91
C ILE A 141 -13.56 4.24 5.87
N GLY A 142 -13.12 3.91 7.08
CA GLY A 142 -13.95 3.41 8.17
C GLY A 142 -14.50 4.53 9.05
N ARG A 143 -15.16 4.13 10.12
CA ARG A 143 -15.69 5.04 11.15
C ARG A 143 -14.58 5.93 11.70
N GLY A 144 -14.90 7.21 11.92
CA GLY A 144 -13.94 8.19 12.43
C GLY A 144 -12.84 8.56 11.44
N GLY A 145 -12.95 8.18 10.17
CA GLY A 145 -11.97 8.48 9.13
C GLY A 145 -10.75 7.56 9.12
N MET A 146 -10.76 6.45 9.87
CA MET A 146 -9.69 5.44 9.81
C MET A 146 -9.52 4.94 8.37
N LEU A 147 -8.31 5.04 7.83
CA LEU A 147 -8.01 4.59 6.48
C LEU A 147 -7.39 3.20 6.52
N LYS A 148 -8.03 2.25 5.84
CA LYS A 148 -7.45 0.94 5.53
C LYS A 148 -6.95 0.91 4.10
N ILE A 149 -5.68 0.56 3.90
CA ILE A 149 -5.06 0.38 2.58
C ILE A 149 -4.67 -1.08 2.44
N GLN A 150 -5.23 -1.76 1.44
CA GLN A 150 -4.98 -3.17 1.16
C GLN A 150 -4.33 -3.31 -0.21
N HIS A 151 -3.10 -3.79 -0.24
CA HIS A 151 -2.35 -4.05 -1.47
C HIS A 151 -2.48 -5.52 -1.87
N LEU A 152 -2.93 -5.81 -3.10
CA LEU A 152 -3.06 -7.18 -3.59
C LEU A 152 -1.77 -7.63 -4.28
N VAL A 153 -1.03 -8.53 -3.63
CA VAL A 153 0.33 -8.91 -4.05
C VAL A 153 0.37 -10.31 -4.64
N SER A 154 1.07 -10.48 -5.76
CA SER A 154 1.34 -11.79 -6.36
C SER A 154 2.64 -12.35 -5.79
N VAL A 155 2.57 -13.51 -5.15
CA VAL A 155 3.73 -14.23 -4.61
C VAL A 155 4.14 -15.29 -5.62
N ALA A 156 5.27 -15.03 -6.29
CA ALA A 156 5.90 -16.02 -7.15
C ALA A 156 6.38 -17.19 -6.30
N LYS A 157 6.18 -18.43 -6.80
CA LYS A 157 6.90 -19.57 -6.23
C LYS A 157 8.36 -19.48 -6.68
N PRO A 158 9.35 -19.73 -5.80
CA PRO A 158 10.70 -19.99 -6.26
C PRO A 158 10.62 -21.17 -7.25
N SER A 159 11.12 -20.97 -8.47
CA SER A 159 11.28 -22.05 -9.43
C SER A 159 12.33 -23.00 -8.85
N VAL A 160 11.90 -24.13 -8.30
CA VAL A 160 12.83 -25.21 -7.98
C VAL A 160 13.30 -25.77 -9.33
N PRO A 161 14.60 -25.73 -9.66
CA PRO A 161 15.10 -26.32 -10.88
C PRO A 161 15.17 -27.83 -10.69
N HIS A 162 14.02 -28.50 -10.61
CA HIS A 162 13.99 -29.94 -10.77
C HIS A 162 13.96 -30.24 -12.26
N SER A 163 15.10 -30.65 -12.78
CA SER A 163 15.25 -31.28 -14.08
C SER A 163 14.53 -32.64 -14.05
N HIS A 164 13.20 -32.64 -14.11
CA HIS A 164 12.47 -33.80 -14.58
C HIS A 164 11.64 -33.33 -15.77
N VAL A 165 12.22 -33.54 -16.96
CA VAL A 165 11.50 -33.49 -18.22
C VAL A 165 10.43 -34.58 -18.13
N ASP A 166 9.19 -34.20 -17.87
CA ASP A 166 8.06 -34.84 -18.53
C ASP A 166 6.75 -34.05 -18.37
N SER A 167 6.18 -33.74 -19.53
CA SER A 167 4.74 -33.63 -19.80
C SER A 167 3.91 -32.50 -19.15
N GLY A 168 3.48 -31.56 -19.99
CA GLY A 168 2.31 -30.70 -19.76
C GLY A 168 2.60 -29.37 -19.07
N GLY A 169 2.93 -28.34 -19.85
CA GLY A 169 3.22 -26.98 -19.40
C GLY A 169 2.03 -26.26 -18.76
N TYR A 170 1.67 -26.65 -17.55
CA TYR A 170 0.86 -25.82 -16.66
C TYR A 170 1.81 -25.04 -15.76
N GLN A 171 2.12 -23.78 -16.12
CA GLN A 171 2.68 -22.84 -15.15
C GLN A 171 1.74 -22.82 -13.95
N GLN A 172 2.23 -23.27 -12.79
CA GLN A 172 1.42 -23.20 -11.58
C GLN A 172 1.09 -21.73 -11.30
N PRO A 173 -0.19 -21.39 -11.06
CA PRO A 173 -0.60 -20.01 -10.88
C PRO A 173 0.10 -19.40 -9.65
N SER A 174 0.51 -18.14 -9.77
CA SER A 174 1.04 -17.38 -8.65
C SER A 174 0.01 -17.30 -7.52
N ARG A 175 0.47 -17.36 -6.27
CA ARG A 175 -0.41 -17.22 -5.10
C ARG A 175 -0.70 -15.74 -4.89
N ILE A 176 -1.92 -15.39 -4.46
CA ILE A 176 -2.27 -14.02 -4.11
C ILE A 176 -2.21 -13.89 -2.59
N ALA A 177 -1.54 -12.86 -2.11
CA ALA A 177 -1.58 -12.43 -0.71
C ALA A 177 -2.01 -10.96 -0.64
N TYR A 178 -2.24 -10.46 0.56
CA TYR A 178 -2.51 -9.04 0.79
C TYR A 178 -1.67 -8.50 1.94
N ILE A 179 -1.35 -7.21 1.85
CA ILE A 179 -0.72 -6.44 2.92
C ILE A 179 -1.70 -5.33 3.28
N GLU A 180 -2.01 -5.21 4.57
CA GLU A 180 -2.93 -4.19 5.09
C GLU A 180 -2.19 -3.17 5.95
N PHE A 181 -2.51 -1.90 5.73
CA PHE A 181 -2.08 -0.78 6.56
C PHE A 181 -3.32 -0.07 7.10
N PHE A 182 -3.22 0.41 8.34
CA PHE A 182 -4.22 1.22 9.00
C PHE A 182 -3.60 2.57 9.36
N VAL A 183 -4.24 3.65 8.91
CA VAL A 183 -3.76 5.02 9.09
C VAL A 183 -4.85 5.85 9.75
N MET A 184 -4.55 6.37 10.94
CA MET A 184 -5.43 7.30 11.63
C MET A 184 -5.44 8.65 10.90
N PRO A 185 -6.62 9.28 10.73
CA PRO A 185 -6.69 10.63 10.24
C PRO A 185 -6.13 11.60 11.28
N GLU A 186 -5.77 12.79 10.85
CA GLU A 186 -5.56 13.91 11.76
C GLU A 186 -6.88 14.32 12.39
N VAL A 187 -6.84 14.58 13.69
CA VAL A 187 -7.98 15.15 14.41
C VAL A 187 -7.99 16.64 14.06
N GLU A 188 -9.09 17.14 13.48
CA GLU A 188 -9.32 18.58 13.44
C GLU A 188 -9.47 19.04 14.90
N GLU A 189 -8.54 19.85 15.39
CA GLU A 189 -8.74 20.57 16.64
C GLU A 189 -9.99 21.44 16.44
N TYR A 190 -11.10 21.03 17.05
CA TYR A 190 -12.27 21.90 17.15
C TYR A 190 -11.79 23.19 17.78
N ALA A 191 -11.80 24.28 17.01
CA ALA A 191 -11.67 25.61 17.55
C ALA A 191 -12.76 25.75 18.63
N VAL A 192 -12.34 25.71 19.89
CA VAL A 192 -13.15 26.13 21.03
C VAL A 192 -13.36 27.62 20.86
N ASN A 193 -14.31 28.01 20.02
CA ASN A 193 -14.78 29.37 19.88
C ASN A 193 -16.30 29.34 20.00
N GLY A 194 -16.79 29.75 21.17
CA GLY A 194 -18.15 30.31 21.28
C GLY A 194 -18.95 29.88 22.51
N SER A 195 -18.65 30.46 23.66
CA SER A 195 -19.67 31.03 24.56
C SER A 195 -19.04 32.16 25.37
#